data_AF-A0A0H3KEK8-F1
#
_entry.id   AF-A0A0H3KEK8-F1
#
_cell.length_a   1.000
_cell.length_b   1.000
_cell.length_c   1.000
_cell.angle_alpha   90.00
_cell.angle_beta   90.00
_cell.angle_gamma   90.00
#
_symmetry.space_group_name_H-M   'P 1'
#
loop_
_entity.id
_entity.type
_entity.pdbx_description
1 polymer ?
#
loop_
_entity_poly.entity_id
_entity_poly.type
_entity_poly.pdbx_seq_one_letter_code
_entity_poly.pdbx_strand_id
1 'polypeptide(L)' 'MSEELAIARRAVQLYAETHPRPVHVTQTQAAEMLGITARTVHTLVRTGKLKLNGLGRIPIAQIDELIAARNA' A
#
# COMPACT_ATOMS: atom_id res chain seq x y z
N MET A 1 -15.53 -25.39 -9.25
CA MET A 1 -14.31 -24.78 -8.66
C MET A 1 -13.50 -25.89 -8.05
N SER A 2 -12.18 -25.94 -8.28
CA SER A 2 -11.34 -26.99 -7.67
C SER A 2 -11.12 -26.72 -6.18
N GLU A 3 -10.88 -27.78 -5.41
CA GLU A 3 -10.68 -27.72 -3.96
C GLU A 3 -9.45 -26.87 -3.59
N GLU A 4 -8.39 -26.97 -4.37
CA GLU A 4 -7.14 -26.21 -4.19
C GLU A 4 -7.38 -24.70 -4.35
N LEU A 5 -8.22 -24.30 -5.32
CA LEU A 5 -8.59 -22.91 -5.53
C LEU A 5 -9.41 -22.35 -4.35
N ALA A 6 -10.26 -23.17 -3.73
CA ALA A 6 -11.03 -22.78 -2.56
C ALA A 6 -10.13 -22.57 -1.33
N ILE A 7 -9.18 -23.49 -1.10
CA ILE A 7 -8.18 -23.40 -0.03
C ILE A 7 -7.30 -22.17 -0.22
N ALA A 8 -6.78 -21.93 -1.43
CA ALA A 8 -5.94 -20.78 -1.72
C ALA A 8 -6.67 -19.45 -1.47
N ARG A 9 -7.92 -19.33 -1.92
CA ARG A 9 -8.76 -18.14 -1.65
C ARG A 9 -8.99 -17.93 -0.16
N ARG A 10 -9.33 -19.00 0.57
CA ARG A 10 -9.59 -18.90 2.02
C ARG A 10 -8.33 -18.50 2.80
N ALA A 11 -7.17 -19.01 2.42
CA ALA A 11 -5.90 -18.63 3.03
C ALA A 11 -5.57 -17.15 2.83
N VAL A 12 -5.73 -16.62 1.60
CA VAL A 12 -5.53 -15.19 1.31
C VAL A 12 -6.52 -14.33 2.08
N GLN A 13 -7.77 -14.76 2.17
CA GLN A 13 -8.80 -14.06 2.93
C GLN A 13 -8.45 -14.01 4.43
N LEU A 14 -8.13 -15.15 5.03
CA LEU A 14 -7.72 -15.22 6.44
C LEU A 14 -6.47 -14.37 6.71
N TYR A 15 -5.49 -14.37 5.79
CA TYR A 15 -4.32 -13.52 5.90
C TYR A 15 -4.68 -12.02 5.90
N ALA A 16 -5.56 -11.59 4.99
CA ALA A 16 -6.04 -10.22 4.92
C ALA A 16 -6.88 -9.80 6.14
N GLU A 17 -7.67 -10.73 6.71
CA GLU A 17 -8.51 -10.51 7.90
C GLU A 17 -7.68 -10.46 9.19
N THR A 18 -6.58 -11.21 9.27
CA THR A 18 -5.74 -11.33 10.47
C THR A 18 -4.62 -10.30 10.55
N HIS A 19 -4.18 -9.73 9.41
CA HIS A 19 -3.14 -8.72 9.40
C HIS A 19 -3.77 -7.32 9.41
N PRO A 20 -3.64 -6.58 10.52
CA PRO A 20 -4.12 -5.21 10.56
C PRO A 20 -3.41 -4.38 9.48
N ARG A 21 -4.18 -3.56 8.75
CA ARG A 21 -3.66 -2.68 7.72
C ARG A 21 -2.51 -1.84 8.31
N PRO A 22 -1.33 -1.80 7.68
CA PRO A 22 -0.19 -1.10 8.25
C PRO A 22 -0.50 0.38 8.39
N VAL A 23 -0.22 0.97 9.55
CA VAL A 23 -0.43 2.42 9.81
C VAL A 23 0.50 3.32 9.00
N HIS A 24 1.65 2.79 8.59
CA HIS A 24 2.64 3.45 7.74
C HIS A 24 3.40 2.40 6.92
N VAL A 25 3.86 2.81 5.75
CA VAL A 25 4.53 1.93 4.77
C VAL A 25 5.88 2.50 4.35
N THR A 26 6.78 1.64 3.89
CA THR A 26 8.02 2.08 3.25
C THR A 26 7.73 2.67 1.86
N GLN A 27 8.72 3.35 1.27
CA GLN A 27 8.57 3.87 -0.11
C GLN A 27 8.39 2.75 -1.14
N THR A 28 9.03 1.60 -0.95
CA THR A 28 8.86 0.42 -1.81
C THR A 28 7.45 -0.14 -1.71
N GLN A 29 6.93 -0.31 -0.50
CA GLN A 29 5.54 -0.77 -0.27
C GLN A 29 4.53 0.23 -0.83
N ALA A 30 4.76 1.53 -0.66
CA ALA A 30 3.92 2.57 -1.26
C ALA A 30 3.92 2.49 -2.80
N ALA A 31 5.07 2.19 -3.41
CA ALA A 31 5.20 2.02 -4.85
C ALA A 31 4.34 0.84 -5.36
N GLU A 32 4.43 -0.30 -4.66
CA GLU A 32 3.61 -1.48 -4.92
C GLU A 32 2.11 -1.18 -4.80
N MET A 33 1.70 -0.52 -3.71
CA MET A 33 0.29 -0.18 -3.46
C MET A 33 -0.28 0.80 -4.48
N LEU A 34 0.52 1.78 -4.92
CA LEU A 34 0.09 2.79 -5.90
C LEU A 34 0.20 2.29 -7.35
N GLY A 35 0.90 1.17 -7.59
CA GLY A 35 1.16 0.64 -8.93
C GLY A 35 2.13 1.51 -9.74
N ILE A 36 3.10 2.14 -9.07
CA ILE A 36 4.11 3.03 -9.70
C ILE A 36 5.53 2.61 -9.30
N THR A 37 6.54 3.18 -9.96
CA THR A 37 7.93 2.85 -9.63
C THR A 37 8.38 3.47 -8.30
N ALA A 38 9.32 2.81 -7.61
CA ALA A 38 9.96 3.37 -6.41
C ALA A 38 10.65 4.73 -6.69
N ARG A 39 11.19 4.94 -7.90
CA ARG A 39 11.75 6.23 -8.33
C ARG A 39 10.69 7.33 -8.38
N THR A 40 9.47 7.01 -8.82
CA THR A 40 8.34 7.94 -8.82
C THR A 40 7.97 8.30 -7.39
N VAL A 41 7.83 7.32 -6.49
CA VAL A 41 7.57 7.57 -5.06
C VAL A 41 8.65 8.45 -4.43
N HIS A 42 9.92 8.15 -4.70
CA HIS A 42 11.03 8.98 -4.22
C HIS A 42 10.92 10.44 -4.72
N THR A 43 10.51 10.64 -5.98
CA THR A 43 10.26 11.99 -6.52
C THR A 43 9.09 12.67 -5.81
N LEU A 44 8.01 11.96 -5.51
CA LEU A 44 6.86 12.50 -4.76
C LEU A 44 7.26 12.92 -3.34
N VAL A 45 8.09 12.12 -2.67
CA VAL A 45 8.64 12.46 -1.35
C VAL A 45 9.56 13.69 -1.45
N ARG A 46 10.49 13.69 -2.41
CA ARG A 46 11.44 14.80 -2.61
C ARG A 46 10.75 16.13 -2.94
N THR A 47 9.65 16.08 -3.69
CA THR A 47 8.85 17.26 -4.06
C THR A 47 7.81 17.64 -3.01
N GLY A 48 7.72 16.90 -1.90
CA GLY A 48 6.80 17.18 -0.79
C GLY A 48 5.34 16.80 -1.07
N LYS A 49 5.06 16.11 -2.19
CA LYS A 49 3.74 15.57 -2.52
C LYS A 49 3.35 14.39 -1.64
N LEU A 50 4.33 13.63 -1.17
CA LEU A 50 4.18 12.65 -0.10
C LEU A 50 5.08 13.05 1.07
N LYS A 51 4.56 12.99 2.30
CA LYS A 51 5.31 13.31 3.50
C LYS A 51 5.70 12.04 4.25
N LEU A 52 6.97 11.97 4.66
CA LEU A 52 7.42 10.96 5.61
C LEU A 52 7.04 11.38 7.03
N ASN A 53 6.75 10.41 7.88
CA ASN A 53 6.61 10.61 9.31
C ASN A 53 7.99 10.75 9.98
N GLY A 54 8.01 10.95 11.30
CA GLY A 54 9.25 11.07 12.09
C GLY A 54 10.15 9.83 12.07
N LEU A 55 9.69 8.71 11.51
CA LEU A 55 10.43 7.46 11.36
C LEU A 55 10.85 7.19 9.90
N GLY A 56 10.68 8.17 8.99
CA GLY A 56 11.05 8.02 7.58
C GLY A 56 10.11 7.11 6.77
N ARG A 57 8.88 6.89 7.23
CA ARG A 57 7.85 6.05 6.56
C ARG A 57 6.69 6.90 6.08
N ILE A 58 5.98 6.46 5.04
CA ILE A 58 4.79 7.16 4.52
C ILE A 58 3.56 6.70 5.32
N PRO A 59 2.84 7.60 6.01
CA PRO A 59 1.52 7.29 6.59
C PRO A 59 0.56 6.69 5.56
N ILE A 60 -0.12 5.60 5.92
CA ILE A 60 -1.03 4.89 5.00
C ILE A 60 -2.17 5.78 4.50
N ALA A 61 -2.64 6.72 5.32
CA ALA A 61 -3.70 7.65 4.98
C ALA A 61 -3.39 8.48 3.71
N GLN A 62 -2.13 8.89 3.52
CA GLN A 62 -1.72 9.60 2.29
C GLN A 62 -1.78 8.71 1.05
N ILE A 63 -1.57 7.40 1.21
CA ILE A 63 -1.72 6.43 0.11
C ILE A 63 -3.21 6.27 -0.22
N ASP A 64 -4.06 6.13 0.79
CA ASP A 64 -5.52 6.03 0.62
C ASP A 64 -6.10 7.28 -0.09
N GLU A 65 -5.65 8.48 0.29
CA GLU A 65 -6.04 9.74 -0.37
C GLU A 65 -5.69 9.75 -1.87
N LEU A 66 -4.48 9.31 -2.24
CA LEU A 66 -4.07 9.22 -3.64
C LEU A 66 -4.87 8.18 -4.43
N ILE A 67 -5.17 7.04 -3.82
CA ILE A 67 -5.99 6.00 -4.44
C ILE A 67 -7.42 6.50 -4.64
N ALA A 68 -7.99 7.17 -3.63
CA ALA A 68 -9.32 7.77 -3.72
C ALA A 68 -9.38 8.83 -4.82
N ALA A 69 -8.38 9.71 -4.91
CA ALA A 69 -8.29 10.75 -5.94
C ALA A 69 -8.12 10.18 -7.36
N ARG A 70 -7.51 9.00 -7.52
CA ARG A 70 -7.39 8.33 -8.84
C ARG A 70 -8.72 7.74 -9.31
N ASN A 71 -9.57 7.32 -8.38
CA ASN A 71 -10.82 6.62 -8.66
C ASN A 71 -12.04 7.55 -8.70
N ALA A 72 -11.86 8.84 -8.39
CA ALA A 72 -12.86 9.90 -8.52
C ALA A 72 -12.81 10.52 -9.93
#